data_AF-A0A961VQ29-F1
#
_entry.id   AF-A0A961VQ29-F1
#
_cell.length_a   1.000
_cell.length_b   1.000
_cell.length_c   1.000
_cell.angle_alpha   90.00
_cell.angle_beta   90.00
_cell.angle_gamma   90.00
#
_symmetry.space_group_name_H-M   'P 1'
#
loop_
_entity.id
_entity.type
_entity.pdbx_description
1 polymer ?
#
loop_
_entity_poly.entity_id
_entity_poly.type
_entity_poly.pdbx_seq_one_letter_code
_entity_poly.pdbx_strand_id
1 'polypeptide(L)'
;MGELSTLVTDFLLGALTLLLGVILLTRPGVPARLWGWAFVASAFAAFVGGVWHGFHQVLADTVQFWMWKAVMILSGLFAILAVIGSVRASCPTRVGYAVLAVLFAGAVAYGFAIVGHDDFRYVLLFSALAMVLLVAIHAAALRRRDAASPWILAGVAISVLGAAAYATGFSPFGWLNGSDVFHIIQMAAMYLMFRGALAFGVTPRRA
;
A
#
# COMPACT_ATOMS: atom_id res chain seq x y z
N MET A 1 21.05 -14.86 -8.01
CA MET A 1 20.91 -14.93 -6.53
C MET A 1 19.92 -13.90 -5.99
N GLY A 2 19.82 -12.69 -6.53
CA GLY A 2 18.87 -11.66 -6.04
C GLY A 2 17.37 -11.96 -6.24
N GLU A 3 16.98 -12.83 -7.17
CA GLU A 3 15.55 -13.13 -7.37
C GLU A 3 14.94 -14.01 -6.26
N LEU A 4 15.76 -14.84 -5.61
CA LEU A 4 15.31 -15.67 -4.49
C LEU A 4 15.13 -14.84 -3.21
N SER A 5 16.00 -13.87 -2.95
CA SER A 5 15.81 -12.94 -1.83
C SER A 5 14.53 -12.12 -2.04
N THR A 6 14.23 -11.70 -3.27
CA THR A 6 13.00 -10.96 -3.58
C THR A 6 11.76 -11.80 -3.28
N LEU A 7 11.73 -13.06 -3.72
CA LEU A 7 10.65 -13.99 -3.36
C LEU A 7 10.46 -14.07 -1.83
N VAL A 8 11.54 -14.25 -1.09
CA VAL A 8 11.47 -14.39 0.38
C VAL A 8 10.93 -13.12 1.01
N THR A 9 11.44 -11.95 0.62
CA THR A 9 11.00 -10.67 1.18
C THR A 9 9.56 -10.33 0.80
N ASP A 10 9.11 -10.70 -0.40
CA ASP A 10 7.71 -10.62 -0.82
C ASP A 10 6.80 -11.47 0.05
N PHE A 11 7.16 -12.72 0.32
CA PHE A 11 6.37 -13.62 1.16
C PHE A 11 6.32 -13.13 2.61
N LEU A 12 7.41 -12.58 3.14
CA LEU A 12 7.42 -11.97 4.47
C LEU A 12 6.52 -10.74 4.54
N LEU A 13 6.59 -9.85 3.55
CA LEU A 13 5.72 -8.69 3.43
C LEU A 13 4.25 -9.12 3.28
N GLY A 14 3.98 -10.13 2.45
CA GLY A 14 2.65 -10.70 2.25
C GLY A 14 2.07 -11.30 3.53
N ALA A 15 2.85 -12.10 4.26
CA ALA A 15 2.42 -12.70 5.53
C ALA A 15 2.14 -11.63 6.60
N LEU A 16 3.03 -10.63 6.72
CA LEU A 16 2.83 -9.50 7.63
C LEU A 16 1.55 -8.74 7.29
N THR A 17 1.40 -8.29 6.05
CA THR A 17 0.24 -7.49 5.63
C THR A 17 -1.06 -8.29 5.74
N LEU A 18 -1.05 -9.60 5.47
CA LEU A 18 -2.22 -10.46 5.69
C LEU A 18 -2.61 -10.51 7.17
N LEU A 19 -1.64 -10.73 8.06
CA LEU A 19 -1.88 -10.76 9.50
C LEU A 19 -2.48 -9.43 9.99
N LEU A 20 -1.86 -8.31 9.62
CA LEU A 20 -2.34 -6.97 9.98
C LEU A 20 -3.75 -6.69 9.43
N GLY A 21 -4.00 -7.10 8.18
CA GLY A 21 -5.30 -6.97 7.52
C GLY A 21 -6.39 -7.76 8.22
N VAL A 22 -6.14 -9.03 8.53
CA VAL A 22 -7.09 -9.89 9.28
C VAL A 22 -7.40 -9.29 10.64
N ILE A 23 -6.39 -8.79 11.37
CA ILE A 23 -6.61 -8.12 12.65
C ILE A 23 -7.54 -6.89 12.49
N LEU A 24 -7.33 -6.07 11.46
CA LEU A 24 -8.20 -4.92 11.18
C LEU A 24 -9.62 -5.32 10.79
N LEU A 25 -9.81 -6.42 10.06
CA LEU A 25 -11.14 -6.93 9.71
C LEU A 25 -11.96 -7.36 10.93
N THR A 26 -11.31 -7.77 12.01
CA THR A 26 -11.99 -8.05 13.29
C THR A 26 -12.45 -6.79 14.04
N ARG A 27 -11.97 -5.60 13.65
CA ARG A 27 -12.30 -4.36 14.34
C ARG A 27 -13.69 -3.86 13.96
N PRO A 28 -14.40 -3.19 14.89
CA PRO A 28 -15.62 -2.47 14.55
C PRO A 28 -15.28 -1.21 13.73
N GLY A 29 -16.23 -0.79 12.89
CA GLY A 29 -16.12 0.43 12.09
C GLY A 29 -15.68 0.19 10.64
N VAL A 30 -16.41 0.83 9.73
CA VAL A 30 -16.16 0.76 8.28
C VAL A 30 -14.73 1.19 7.90
N PRO A 31 -14.14 2.27 8.47
CA PRO A 31 -12.80 2.70 8.09
C PRO A 31 -11.71 1.67 8.36
N ALA A 32 -11.74 1.04 9.53
CA ALA A 32 -10.77 0.01 9.91
C ALA A 32 -10.89 -1.21 9.00
N ARG A 33 -12.13 -1.63 8.66
CA ARG A 33 -12.35 -2.77 7.74
C ARG A 33 -11.91 -2.48 6.31
N LEU A 34 -12.09 -1.25 5.82
CA LEU A 34 -11.58 -0.84 4.50
C LEU A 34 -10.06 -0.93 4.44
N TRP A 35 -9.37 -0.46 5.49
CA TRP A 35 -7.93 -0.67 5.61
C TRP A 35 -7.57 -2.15 5.73
N GLY A 36 -8.35 -2.94 6.49
CA GLY A 36 -8.15 -4.40 6.56
C GLY A 36 -8.18 -5.07 5.19
N TRP A 37 -9.16 -4.73 4.35
CA TRP A 37 -9.21 -5.21 2.96
C TRP A 37 -8.09 -4.64 2.08
N ALA A 38 -7.65 -3.40 2.32
CA ALA A 38 -6.47 -2.86 1.65
C ALA A 38 -5.23 -3.73 1.93
N PHE A 39 -4.96 -4.01 3.21
CA PHE A 39 -3.86 -4.86 3.65
C PHE A 39 -3.94 -6.27 3.06
N VAL A 40 -5.13 -6.87 3.01
CA VAL A 40 -5.34 -8.16 2.35
C VAL A 40 -5.01 -8.08 0.85
N ALA A 41 -5.45 -7.04 0.14
CA ALA A 41 -5.11 -6.84 -1.26
C ALA A 41 -3.58 -6.72 -1.47
N SER A 42 -2.90 -5.94 -0.63
CA SER A 42 -1.42 -5.84 -0.65
C SER A 42 -0.75 -7.17 -0.36
N ALA A 43 -1.31 -8.00 0.52
CA ALA A 43 -0.75 -9.31 0.83
C ALA A 43 -0.77 -10.24 -0.37
N PHE A 44 -1.91 -10.31 -1.07
CA PHE A 44 -2.03 -11.08 -2.29
C PHE A 44 -1.15 -10.52 -3.42
N ALA A 45 -1.00 -9.19 -3.52
CA ALA A 45 -0.07 -8.59 -4.47
C ALA A 45 1.37 -9.07 -4.21
N ALA A 46 1.81 -9.06 -2.95
CA ALA A 46 3.15 -9.50 -2.55
C ALA A 46 3.34 -11.00 -2.79
N PHE A 47 2.38 -11.86 -2.44
CA PHE A 47 2.50 -13.30 -2.73
C PHE A 47 2.61 -13.60 -4.22
N VAL A 48 1.75 -12.98 -5.05
CA VAL A 48 1.81 -13.17 -6.51
C VAL A 48 3.12 -12.60 -7.08
N GLY A 49 3.56 -11.43 -6.59
CA GLY A 49 4.85 -10.82 -6.94
C GLY A 49 6.02 -11.73 -6.59
N GLY A 50 6.04 -12.31 -5.39
CA GLY A 50 7.09 -13.23 -4.96
C GLY A 50 7.14 -14.51 -5.78
N VAL A 51 5.99 -15.08 -6.16
CA VAL A 51 5.96 -16.22 -7.08
C VAL A 51 6.49 -15.80 -8.46
N TRP A 52 6.11 -14.62 -8.95
CA TRP A 52 6.63 -14.12 -10.23
C TRP A 52 8.15 -13.96 -10.16
N HIS A 53 8.68 -13.28 -9.15
CA HIS A 53 10.12 -13.06 -8.99
C HIS A 53 10.92 -14.37 -8.89
N GLY A 54 10.43 -15.38 -8.17
CA GLY A 54 11.17 -16.62 -7.99
C GLY A 54 11.05 -17.63 -9.14
N PHE A 55 9.99 -17.53 -9.96
CA PHE A 55 9.66 -18.58 -10.93
C PHE A 55 9.42 -18.09 -12.36
N HIS A 56 9.50 -16.78 -12.66
CA HIS A 56 9.20 -16.28 -14.01
C HIS A 56 9.95 -17.02 -15.12
N GLN A 57 11.21 -17.38 -14.90
CA GLN A 57 12.06 -18.07 -15.88
C GLN A 57 11.54 -19.47 -16.32
N VAL A 58 10.69 -20.10 -15.52
CA VAL A 58 10.12 -21.44 -15.81
C VAL A 58 8.61 -21.41 -16.05
N LEU A 59 7.98 -20.25 -15.91
CA LEU A 59 6.55 -20.06 -16.13
C LEU A 59 6.28 -19.72 -17.61
N ALA A 60 5.18 -20.21 -18.16
CA ALA A 60 4.73 -19.81 -19.49
C ALA A 60 4.42 -18.29 -19.52
N ASP A 61 4.73 -17.63 -20.64
CA ASP A 61 4.55 -16.18 -20.81
C ASP A 61 3.13 -15.71 -20.47
N THR A 62 2.11 -16.50 -20.84
CA THR A 62 0.72 -16.21 -20.50
C THR A 62 0.48 -16.18 -18.99
N VAL A 63 1.11 -17.08 -18.23
CA VAL A 63 1.00 -17.12 -16.77
C VAL A 63 1.71 -15.92 -16.17
N GLN A 64 2.92 -15.61 -16.63
CA GLN A 64 3.66 -14.43 -16.18
C GLN A 64 2.88 -13.13 -16.41
N PHE A 65 2.28 -12.98 -17.59
CA PHE A 65 1.43 -11.83 -17.94
C PHE A 65 0.27 -11.65 -16.96
N TRP A 66 -0.52 -12.71 -16.73
CA TRP A 66 -1.68 -12.61 -15.84
C TRP A 66 -1.30 -12.43 -14.36
N MET A 67 -0.19 -13.04 -13.93
CA MET A 67 0.35 -12.80 -12.59
C MET A 67 0.73 -11.33 -12.41
N TRP A 68 1.42 -10.75 -13.40
CA TRP A 68 1.80 -9.35 -13.35
C TRP A 68 0.58 -8.42 -13.34
N LYS A 69 -0.45 -8.70 -14.17
CA LYS A 69 -1.73 -7.98 -14.10
C LYS A 69 -2.38 -8.07 -12.73
N ALA A 70 -2.35 -9.24 -12.10
CA ALA A 70 -2.88 -9.42 -10.75
C ALA A 70 -2.13 -8.55 -9.73
N VAL A 71 -0.79 -8.50 -9.77
CA VAL A 71 0.01 -7.61 -8.92
C VAL A 71 -0.40 -6.15 -9.10
N MET A 72 -0.54 -5.69 -10.35
CA MET A 72 -0.95 -4.30 -10.65
C MET A 72 -2.36 -4.01 -10.10
N ILE A 73 -3.33 -4.88 -10.37
CA ILE A 73 -4.72 -4.70 -9.92
C ILE A 73 -4.80 -4.65 -8.38
N LEU A 74 -4.16 -5.60 -7.71
CA LEU A 74 -4.19 -5.71 -6.25
C LEU A 74 -3.47 -4.54 -5.56
N SER A 75 -2.37 -4.06 -6.14
CA SER A 75 -1.67 -2.85 -5.66
C SER A 75 -2.54 -1.60 -5.77
N GLY A 76 -3.26 -1.45 -6.89
CA GLY A 76 -4.24 -0.38 -7.06
C GLY A 76 -5.40 -0.48 -6.07
N LEU A 77 -5.88 -1.70 -5.80
CA LEU A 77 -6.95 -1.94 -4.84
C LEU A 77 -6.53 -1.56 -3.41
N PHE A 78 -5.29 -1.87 -2.99
CA PHE A 78 -4.73 -1.37 -1.73
C PHE A 78 -4.82 0.16 -1.65
N ALA A 79 -4.31 0.86 -2.67
CA ALA A 79 -4.29 2.32 -2.71
C ALA A 79 -5.71 2.93 -2.61
N ILE A 80 -6.67 2.39 -3.37
CA ILE A 80 -8.06 2.83 -3.36
C ILE A 80 -8.68 2.65 -1.97
N LEU A 81 -8.60 1.44 -1.42
CA LEU A 81 -9.24 1.12 -0.15
C LEU A 81 -8.65 1.89 1.02
N ALA A 82 -7.32 2.10 1.04
CA ALA A 82 -6.64 2.91 2.04
C ALA A 82 -7.16 4.36 2.03
N VAL A 83 -7.24 4.98 0.85
CA VAL A 83 -7.75 6.36 0.71
C VAL A 83 -9.23 6.45 1.11
N ILE A 84 -10.09 5.53 0.66
CA ILE A 84 -11.51 5.53 1.06
C ILE A 84 -11.64 5.36 2.58
N GLY A 85 -10.89 4.45 3.18
CA GLY A 85 -10.86 4.24 4.62
C GLY A 85 -10.48 5.52 5.37
N SER A 86 -9.41 6.19 4.94
CA SER A 86 -8.95 7.44 5.53
C SER A 86 -9.93 8.61 5.35
N VAL A 87 -10.57 8.72 4.19
CA VAL A 87 -11.64 9.71 3.97
C VAL A 87 -12.78 9.49 4.96
N ARG A 88 -13.21 8.23 5.13
CA ARG A 88 -14.34 7.89 6.02
C ARG A 88 -14.00 8.08 7.50
N ALA A 89 -12.74 7.93 7.89
CA ALA A 89 -12.29 8.15 9.27
C ALA A 89 -12.07 9.63 9.59
N SER A 90 -11.44 10.36 8.69
CA SER A 90 -10.75 11.60 9.06
C SER A 90 -11.19 12.83 8.26
N CYS A 91 -12.04 12.72 7.23
CA CYS A 91 -12.50 13.88 6.45
C CYS A 91 -13.92 14.33 6.82
N PRO A 92 -14.18 15.67 6.84
CA PRO A 92 -15.54 16.19 6.71
C PRO A 92 -16.16 15.77 5.38
N THR A 93 -17.47 15.50 5.36
CA THR A 93 -18.19 14.93 4.21
C THR A 93 -17.93 15.65 2.88
N ARG A 94 -17.97 17.00 2.86
CA ARG A 94 -17.76 17.79 1.63
C ARG A 94 -16.36 17.61 1.05
N VAL A 95 -15.33 17.63 1.90
CA VAL A 95 -13.93 17.41 1.48
C VAL A 95 -13.74 15.97 1.04
N GLY A 96 -14.39 15.03 1.74
CA GLY A 96 -14.37 13.61 1.38
C GLY A 96 -14.83 13.36 -0.04
N TYR A 97 -15.94 13.99 -0.49
CA TYR A 97 -16.40 13.83 -1.87
C TYR A 97 -15.40 14.34 -2.91
N ALA A 98 -14.75 15.48 -2.67
CA ALA A 98 -13.73 16.00 -3.57
C ALA A 98 -12.53 15.05 -3.68
N VAL A 99 -12.04 14.53 -2.55
CA VAL A 99 -10.95 13.54 -2.52
C VAL A 99 -11.35 12.26 -3.26
N LEU A 100 -12.56 11.75 -3.03
CA LEU A 100 -13.06 10.55 -3.69
C LEU A 100 -13.24 10.75 -5.20
N ALA A 101 -13.64 11.94 -5.65
CA ALA A 101 -13.72 12.27 -7.08
C ALA A 101 -12.34 12.24 -7.74
N VAL A 102 -11.32 12.83 -7.09
CA VAL A 102 -9.92 12.77 -7.58
C VAL A 102 -9.40 11.34 -7.59
N LEU A 103 -9.64 10.57 -6.53
CA LEU A 103 -9.28 9.15 -6.47
C LEU A 103 -9.95 8.35 -7.59
N PHE A 104 -11.24 8.57 -7.82
CA PHE A 104 -12.01 7.87 -8.85
C PHE A 104 -11.47 8.19 -10.25
N ALA A 105 -11.24 9.46 -10.56
CA ALA A 105 -10.64 9.87 -11.84
C ALA A 105 -9.26 9.23 -12.04
N GLY A 106 -8.42 9.24 -10.99
CA GLY A 106 -7.12 8.57 -11.01
C GLY A 106 -7.22 7.06 -11.19
N ALA A 107 -8.18 6.40 -10.53
CA ALA A 107 -8.39 4.96 -10.63
C ALA A 107 -8.90 4.54 -12.01
N VAL A 108 -9.76 5.35 -12.64
CA VAL A 108 -10.21 5.14 -14.03
C VAL A 108 -9.02 5.26 -14.99
N ALA A 109 -8.22 6.33 -14.88
CA ALA A 109 -7.04 6.51 -15.71
C ALA A 109 -6.02 5.37 -15.52
N TYR A 110 -5.80 4.96 -14.26
CA TYR A 110 -4.97 3.82 -13.91
C TYR A 110 -5.50 2.52 -14.54
N GLY A 111 -6.79 2.24 -14.40
CA GLY A 111 -7.44 1.06 -14.96
C GLY A 111 -7.27 0.96 -16.48
N PHE A 112 -7.49 2.06 -17.22
CA PHE A 112 -7.24 2.08 -18.65
C PHE A 112 -5.76 1.86 -19.00
N ALA A 113 -4.85 2.48 -18.25
CA ALA A 113 -3.41 2.35 -18.50
C ALA A 113 -2.92 0.89 -18.32
N ILE A 114 -3.35 0.21 -17.25
CA ILE A 114 -2.91 -1.17 -16.97
C ILE A 114 -3.58 -2.21 -17.86
N VAL A 115 -4.64 -1.88 -18.60
CA VAL A 115 -5.19 -2.79 -19.62
C VAL A 115 -4.25 -2.83 -20.83
N GLY A 116 -3.78 -1.68 -21.29
CA GLY A 116 -2.93 -1.57 -22.48
C GLY A 116 -1.43 -1.73 -22.25
N HIS A 117 -0.97 -1.71 -20.99
CA HIS A 117 0.45 -1.71 -20.66
C HIS A 117 0.79 -2.59 -19.45
N ASP A 118 2.00 -3.15 -19.47
CA ASP A 118 2.56 -3.99 -18.40
C ASP A 118 3.61 -3.24 -17.57
N ASP A 119 3.78 -1.94 -17.79
CA ASP A 119 4.83 -1.16 -17.14
C ASP A 119 4.47 -0.82 -15.69
N PHE A 120 5.33 -1.20 -14.73
CA PHE A 120 5.14 -0.94 -13.31
C PHE A 120 5.00 0.56 -12.97
N ARG A 121 5.48 1.45 -13.86
CA ARG A 121 5.36 2.90 -13.67
C ARG A 121 3.93 3.36 -13.39
N TYR A 122 2.92 2.69 -13.94
CA TYR A 122 1.53 3.05 -13.71
C TYR A 122 1.10 2.77 -12.26
N VAL A 123 1.61 1.69 -11.68
CA VAL A 123 1.42 1.37 -10.25
C VAL A 123 2.07 2.45 -9.39
N LEU A 124 3.30 2.87 -9.74
CA LEU A 124 4.02 3.93 -9.05
C LEU A 124 3.26 5.26 -9.08
N LEU A 125 2.81 5.70 -10.26
CA LEU A 125 2.11 6.97 -10.43
C LEU A 125 0.79 6.99 -9.64
N PHE A 126 0.01 5.91 -9.71
CA PHE A 126 -1.24 5.82 -8.97
C PHE A 126 -1.02 5.71 -7.45
N SER A 127 0.02 4.98 -7.03
CA SER A 127 0.42 4.91 -5.62
C SER A 127 0.89 6.27 -5.11
N ALA A 128 1.63 7.05 -5.91
CA ALA A 128 2.05 8.40 -5.57
C ALA A 128 0.85 9.33 -5.40
N LEU A 129 -0.15 9.27 -6.30
CA LEU A 129 -1.41 9.98 -6.13
C LEU A 129 -2.08 9.61 -4.80
N ALA A 130 -2.21 8.32 -4.51
CA ALA A 130 -2.82 7.86 -3.27
C ALA A 130 -2.05 8.34 -2.02
N MET A 131 -0.71 8.32 -2.05
CA MET A 131 0.12 8.85 -0.97
C MET A 131 -0.07 10.35 -0.77
N VAL A 132 -0.15 11.14 -1.85
CA VAL A 132 -0.44 12.58 -1.76
C VAL A 132 -1.81 12.82 -1.14
N LEU A 133 -2.83 12.05 -1.53
CA LEU A 133 -4.17 12.14 -0.94
C LEU A 133 -4.14 11.76 0.55
N LEU A 134 -3.46 10.67 0.93
CA LEU A 134 -3.30 10.27 2.33
C LEU A 134 -2.60 11.36 3.16
N VAL A 135 -1.53 11.96 2.62
CA VAL A 135 -0.84 13.09 3.27
C VAL A 135 -1.78 14.27 3.44
N ALA A 136 -2.51 14.66 2.41
CA ALA A 136 -3.45 15.77 2.47
C ALA A 136 -4.56 15.54 3.52
N ILE A 137 -5.15 14.33 3.54
CA ILE A 137 -6.17 13.94 4.51
C ILE A 137 -5.62 14.04 5.95
N HIS A 138 -4.49 13.37 6.20
CA HIS A 138 -3.99 13.21 7.56
C HIS A 138 -3.25 14.44 8.08
N ALA A 139 -2.58 15.22 7.23
CA ALA A 139 -2.02 16.51 7.63
C ALA A 139 -3.12 17.51 8.04
N ALA A 140 -4.25 17.53 7.31
CA ALA A 140 -5.40 18.35 7.70
C ALA A 140 -6.05 17.84 9.00
N ALA A 141 -6.07 16.53 9.22
CA ALA A 141 -6.64 15.91 10.42
C ALA A 141 -5.75 16.06 11.68
N LEU A 142 -4.44 16.28 11.55
CA LEU A 142 -3.56 16.62 12.68
C LEU A 142 -4.06 17.87 13.43
N ARG A 143 -4.60 18.87 12.71
CA ARG A 143 -5.17 20.08 13.33
C ARG A 143 -6.38 19.77 14.23
N ARG A 144 -7.03 18.63 14.02
CA ARG A 144 -8.15 18.12 14.83
C ARG A 144 -7.70 17.13 15.91
N ARG A 145 -6.38 16.96 16.13
CA ARG A 145 -5.79 16.00 17.06
C ARG A 145 -6.24 14.56 16.83
N ASP A 146 -6.43 14.20 15.55
CA ASP A 146 -6.77 12.83 15.15
C ASP A 146 -5.61 11.88 15.49
N ALA A 147 -5.91 10.86 16.31
CA ALA A 147 -4.90 9.94 16.85
C ALA A 147 -4.29 9.01 15.80
N ALA A 148 -4.99 8.76 14.68
CA ALA A 148 -4.51 7.92 13.59
C ALA A 148 -3.49 8.64 12.70
N SER A 149 -3.66 9.95 12.52
CA SER A 149 -2.93 10.73 11.52
C SER A 149 -1.41 10.72 11.64
N PRO A 150 -0.77 10.84 12.83
CA PRO A 150 0.68 10.75 12.93
C PRO A 150 1.23 9.41 12.43
N TRP A 151 0.53 8.31 12.71
CA TRP A 151 0.94 6.96 12.32
C TRP A 151 0.83 6.74 10.81
N ILE A 152 -0.27 7.18 10.20
CA ILE A 152 -0.43 7.08 8.74
C ILE A 152 0.63 7.93 8.03
N LEU A 153 0.86 9.17 8.48
CA LEU A 153 1.87 10.05 7.89
C LEU A 153 3.28 9.48 8.02
N ALA A 154 3.62 8.92 9.20
CA ALA A 154 4.90 8.25 9.40
C ALA A 154 5.04 7.04 8.45
N GLY A 155 3.99 6.22 8.31
CA GLY A 155 3.98 5.11 7.37
C GLY A 155 4.19 5.54 5.92
N VAL A 156 3.54 6.63 5.48
CA VAL A 156 3.74 7.19 4.13
C VAL A 156 5.19 7.69 3.97
N ALA A 157 5.73 8.39 4.96
CA ALA A 157 7.11 8.88 4.92
C ALA A 157 8.11 7.72 4.80
N ILE A 158 7.95 6.66 5.60
CA ILE A 158 8.78 5.44 5.50
C ILE A 158 8.61 4.78 4.13
N SER A 159 7.39 4.76 3.57
CA SER A 159 7.15 4.21 2.23
C SER A 159 7.91 4.97 1.14
N VAL A 160 7.95 6.31 1.23
CA VAL A 160 8.71 7.17 0.31
C VAL A 160 10.21 6.92 0.44
N LEU A 161 10.72 6.73 1.66
CA LEU A 161 12.13 6.33 1.86
C LEU A 161 12.45 4.99 1.22
N GLY A 162 11.53 4.01 1.32
CA GLY A 162 11.65 2.73 0.63
C GLY A 162 11.75 2.92 -0.88
N ALA A 163 10.84 3.71 -1.47
CA ALA A 163 10.85 3.99 -2.90
C ALA A 163 12.14 4.71 -3.35
N ALA A 164 12.67 5.62 -2.52
CA ALA A 164 13.95 6.28 -2.79
C ALA A 164 15.15 5.31 -2.73
N ALA A 165 15.16 4.38 -1.76
CA ALA A 165 16.17 3.32 -1.69
C ALA A 165 16.13 2.42 -2.93
N TYR A 166 14.93 2.05 -3.41
CA TYR A 166 14.76 1.31 -4.65
C TYR A 166 15.29 2.08 -5.86
N ALA A 167 14.88 3.34 -6.02
CA ALA A 167 15.23 4.16 -7.18
C ALA A 167 16.73 4.46 -7.30
N THR A 168 17.45 4.49 -6.18
CA THR A 168 18.92 4.69 -6.17
C THR A 168 19.70 3.39 -6.34
N GLY A 169 19.03 2.24 -6.41
CA GLY A 169 19.70 0.94 -6.47
C GLY A 169 20.44 0.59 -5.19
N PHE A 170 20.01 1.13 -4.05
CA PHE A 170 20.67 0.93 -2.77
C PHE A 170 20.65 -0.55 -2.36
N SER A 171 21.84 -1.14 -2.26
CA SER A 171 22.09 -2.55 -1.95
C SER A 171 23.17 -2.63 -0.86
N PRO A 172 22.78 -2.64 0.43
CA PRO A 172 23.73 -2.58 1.55
C PRO A 172 24.50 -3.89 1.74
N PHE A 173 23.98 -5.00 1.21
CA PHE A 173 24.60 -6.33 1.28
C PHE A 173 24.51 -7.00 -0.10
N GLY A 174 25.54 -7.76 -0.49
CA GLY A 174 25.61 -8.38 -1.83
C GLY A 174 24.51 -9.40 -2.15
N TRP A 175 23.69 -9.79 -1.17
CA TRP A 175 22.52 -10.65 -1.33
C TRP A 175 21.18 -9.92 -1.19
N LEU A 176 21.18 -8.62 -0.87
CA LEU A 176 19.98 -7.77 -0.82
C LEU A 176 20.01 -6.74 -1.95
N ASN A 177 19.13 -6.91 -2.93
CA ASN A 177 18.95 -5.94 -4.01
C ASN A 177 18.00 -4.79 -3.60
N GLY A 178 17.78 -3.82 -4.48
CA GLY A 178 16.91 -2.68 -4.22
C GLY A 178 15.45 -3.06 -3.90
N SER A 179 14.91 -4.11 -4.53
CA SER A 179 13.56 -4.63 -4.24
C SER A 179 13.49 -5.22 -2.85
N ASP A 180 14.51 -5.98 -2.44
CA ASP A 180 14.56 -6.57 -1.10
C ASP A 180 14.54 -5.49 -0.01
N VAL A 181 15.38 -4.48 -0.17
CA VAL A 181 15.44 -3.35 0.76
C VAL A 181 14.12 -2.58 0.77
N PHE A 182 13.51 -2.38 -0.40
CA PHE A 182 12.18 -1.79 -0.50
C PHE A 182 11.15 -2.57 0.30
N HIS A 183 11.06 -3.90 0.13
CA HIS A 183 10.11 -4.75 0.86
C HIS A 183 10.32 -4.68 2.37
N ILE A 184 11.58 -4.67 2.84
CA ILE A 184 11.90 -4.56 4.27
C ILE A 184 11.44 -3.22 4.83
N ILE A 185 11.71 -2.12 4.13
CA ILE A 185 11.26 -0.78 4.54
C ILE A 185 9.72 -0.70 4.49
N GLN A 186 9.09 -1.32 3.49
CA GLN A 186 7.64 -1.39 3.38
C GLN A 186 7.02 -2.16 4.54
N MET A 187 7.63 -3.23 5.07
CA MET A 187 7.12 -3.90 6.27
C MET A 187 6.99 -2.94 7.47
N ALA A 188 7.98 -2.06 7.69
CA ALA A 188 7.91 -1.04 8.72
C ALA A 188 6.82 0.01 8.43
N ALA A 189 6.70 0.47 7.18
CA ALA A 189 5.65 1.38 6.77
C ALA A 189 4.24 0.80 6.99
N MET A 190 4.03 -0.47 6.59
CA MET A 190 2.79 -1.21 6.75
C MET A 190 2.39 -1.35 8.22
N TYR A 191 3.35 -1.63 9.10
CA TYR A 191 3.08 -1.66 10.53
C TYR A 191 2.66 -0.28 11.08
N LEU A 192 3.32 0.81 10.68
CA LEU A 192 2.93 2.16 11.08
C LEU A 192 1.52 2.52 10.58
N MET A 193 1.22 2.22 9.32
CA MET A 193 -0.11 2.46 8.77
C MET A 193 -1.20 1.64 9.48
N PHE A 194 -0.90 0.39 9.83
CA PHE A 194 -1.77 -0.46 10.64
C PHE A 194 -2.07 0.16 12.01
N ARG A 195 -1.05 0.72 12.68
CA ARG A 195 -1.22 1.42 13.95
C ARG A 195 -2.14 2.64 13.82
N GLY A 196 -2.04 3.36 12.71
CA GLY A 196 -2.97 4.43 12.37
C GLY A 196 -4.40 3.90 12.18
N ALA A 197 -4.55 2.83 11.40
CA ALA A 197 -5.87 2.24 11.14
C ALA A 197 -6.55 1.68 12.40
N LEU A 198 -5.76 1.14 13.34
CA LEU A 198 -6.26 0.73 14.67
C LEU A 198 -6.75 1.90 15.52
N ALA A 199 -6.21 3.11 15.31
CA ALA A 199 -6.57 4.29 16.07
C ALA A 199 -7.81 5.02 15.52
N PHE A 200 -8.39 4.56 14.41
CA PHE A 200 -9.65 5.11 13.92
C PHE A 200 -10.76 4.95 14.95
N GLY A 201 -11.48 6.04 15.24
CA GLY A 201 -12.56 6.04 16.22
C GLY A 201 -12.11 6.14 17.68
N VAL A 202 -10.81 6.20 17.96
CA VAL A 202 -10.29 6.51 19.30
C VAL A 202 -10.28 8.03 19.47
N THR A 203 -11.27 8.57 20.17
CA THR A 203 -11.25 9.98 20.60
C THR A 203 -10.16 10.17 21.66
N PRO A 204 -9.31 11.21 21.55
CA PRO A 204 -8.35 11.52 22.61
C PRO A 204 -9.09 11.74 23.93
N ARG A 205 -8.68 11.08 25.01
CA ARG A 205 -9.10 11.46 26.36
C ARG A 205 -8.65 12.91 26.56
N ARG A 206 -9.58 13.80 26.86
CA ARG A 206 -9.23 15.13 27.35
C ARG A 206 -8.49 14.92 28.67
N ALA A 207 -7.18 15.19 28.65
CA ALA A 207 -6.40 15.43 29.86
C ALA A 207 -6.70 16.84 30.36
#